data_AF-A0A495RAP4-F1
#
_entry.id   AF-A0A495RAP4-F1
#
_cell.length_a   1.000
_cell.length_b   1.000
_cell.length_c   1.000
_cell.angle_alpha   90.00
_cell.angle_beta   90.00
_cell.angle_gamma   90.00
#
_symmetry.space_group_name_H-M   'P 1'
#
loop_
_entity.id
_entity.type
_entity.pdbx_description
1 polymer ?
#
loop_
_entity_poly.entity_id
_entity_poly.type
_entity_poly.pdbx_seq_one_letter_code
_entity_poly.pdbx_strand_id
1 'polypeptide(L)'
;AVTGELDEFGYNRFIDGNDTLNKRLSTFAQLGLLTEQPVIGEDGKPSGFYHYDITELGKAYRYYTGKQQLFCFGRVVVDSIKSKDEGLTSLNKILVNVVYKRHVEGEIPVWATSPLLRDAGYPLSLKSGEPIDWQEGYFVQFFFRQKDNSLKPWPFIVPNTYGN
;
A
#
# COMPACT_ATOMS: atom_id res chain seq x y z
N ALA A 1 7.53 14.95 20.26
CA ALA A 1 6.37 14.02 20.10
C ALA A 1 5.26 14.79 19.42
N VAL A 2 4.64 14.21 18.38
CA VAL A 2 3.43 14.81 17.79
C VAL A 2 2.32 14.70 18.84
N THR A 3 1.79 15.84 19.28
CA THR A 3 0.65 15.89 20.20
C THR A 3 -0.60 16.17 19.36
N GLY A 4 -1.65 15.37 19.53
CA GLY A 4 -2.95 15.58 18.88
C GLY A 4 -4.09 15.32 19.84
N GLU A 5 -5.26 15.86 19.53
CA GLU A 5 -6.49 15.56 20.28
C GLU A 5 -6.98 14.15 19.94
N LEU A 6 -7.55 13.47 20.93
CA LEU A 6 -8.24 12.21 20.71
C LEU A 6 -9.55 12.49 19.96
N ASP A 7 -9.88 11.66 18.97
CA ASP A 7 -11.19 11.72 18.35
C ASP A 7 -12.29 11.12 19.26
N GLU A 8 -13.53 11.13 18.76
CA GLU A 8 -14.72 10.63 19.46
C GLU A 8 -14.65 9.14 19.87
N PHE A 9 -13.67 8.39 19.36
CA PHE A 9 -13.42 6.99 19.70
C PHE A 9 -12.20 6.80 20.61
N GLY A 10 -11.57 7.89 21.07
CA GLY A 10 -10.37 7.84 21.89
C GLY A 10 -9.09 7.58 21.10
N TYR A 11 -9.09 7.74 19.77
CA TYR A 11 -7.92 7.53 18.92
C TYR A 11 -7.22 8.84 18.59
N ASN A 12 -5.88 8.83 18.64
CA ASN A 12 -5.08 9.91 18.08
C ASN A 12 -4.60 9.54 16.68
N ARG A 13 -5.47 9.77 15.69
CA ARG A 13 -5.19 9.48 14.28
C ARG A 13 -3.93 10.17 13.74
N PHE A 14 -3.49 11.28 14.34
CA PHE A 14 -2.26 11.98 13.95
C PHE A 14 -1.01 11.25 14.43
N ILE A 15 -1.02 10.73 15.67
CA ILE A 15 0.08 9.92 16.20
C ILE A 15 0.18 8.61 15.43
N ASP A 16 -0.94 7.91 15.23
CA ASP A 16 -0.95 6.62 14.53
C ASP A 16 -0.47 6.77 13.08
N GLY A 17 -0.89 7.85 12.40
CA GLY A 17 -0.41 8.19 11.06
C GLY A 17 1.08 8.48 11.02
N ASN A 18 1.60 9.22 12.01
CA ASN A 18 3.02 9.53 12.13
C ASN A 18 3.87 8.27 12.42
N ASP A 19 3.41 7.41 13.33
CA ASP A 19 4.10 6.16 13.66
C ASP A 19 4.12 5.19 12.48
N THR A 20 3.01 5.10 11.74
CA THR A 20 2.92 4.32 10.51
C THR A 20 3.86 4.86 9.43
N LEU A 21 3.94 6.19 9.27
CA LEU A 21 4.85 6.83 8.33
C LEU A 21 6.31 6.53 8.68
N ASN A 22 6.70 6.69 9.94
CA ASN A 22 8.08 6.43 10.40
C ASN A 22 8.47 4.96 10.19
N LYS A 23 7.57 4.03 10.49
CA LYS A 23 7.77 2.60 10.21
C LYS A 23 7.95 2.33 8.72
N ARG A 24 7.12 2.93 7.86
CA ARG A 24 7.20 2.79 6.39
C ARG A 24 8.53 3.32 5.84
N LEU A 25 8.94 4.51 6.26
CA LEU A 25 10.19 5.12 5.80
C LEU A 25 11.41 4.27 6.16
N SER A 26 11.52 3.84 7.42
CA SER A 26 12.62 2.98 7.85
C SER A 26 12.59 1.61 7.17
N THR A 27 11.40 1.03 6.97
CA THR A 27 11.25 -0.23 6.23
C THR A 27 11.76 -0.09 4.80
N PHE A 28 11.35 0.95 4.06
CA PHE A 28 11.81 1.16 2.69
C PHE A 28 13.30 1.48 2.60
N ALA A 29 13.89 2.06 3.64
CA ALA A 29 15.34 2.21 3.72
C ALA A 29 16.05 0.87 3.90
N GLN A 30 15.56 0.01 4.80
CA GLN A 30 16.09 -1.36 5.00
C GLN A 30 15.96 -2.22 3.74
N LEU A 31 14.92 -1.99 2.93
CA LEU A 31 14.73 -2.65 1.63
C LEU A 31 15.54 -2.03 0.49
N GLY A 32 16.31 -0.97 0.76
CA GLY A 32 17.18 -0.31 -0.21
C GLY A 32 16.46 0.58 -1.22
N LEU A 33 15.17 0.88 -1.03
CA LEU A 33 14.41 1.80 -1.87
C LEU A 33 14.66 3.26 -1.48
N LEU A 34 14.97 3.50 -0.21
CA LEU A 34 15.36 4.79 0.34
C LEU A 34 16.75 4.71 0.99
N THR A 35 17.41 5.86 1.13
CA THR A 35 18.46 6.05 2.12
C THR A 35 17.84 6.44 3.46
N GLU A 36 18.54 6.19 4.55
CA GLU A 36 18.19 6.71 5.88
C GLU A 36 19.47 7.26 6.49
N GLN A 37 19.53 8.59 6.67
CA GLN A 37 20.71 9.28 7.19
C GLN A 37 20.32 10.12 8.41
N PRO A 38 20.93 9.89 9.59
CA PRO A 38 20.63 10.69 10.76
C PRO A 38 21.08 12.14 10.52
N VAL A 39 20.21 13.09 10.85
CA VAL A 39 20.57 14.50 10.85
C VAL A 39 21.40 14.79 12.09
N ILE A 40 22.64 15.20 11.88
CA ILE A 40 23.57 15.53 12.95
C ILE A 40 23.39 16.99 13.35
N GLY A 41 23.16 17.23 14.64
CA GLY A 41 23.05 18.56 15.21
C GLY A 41 24.40 19.28 15.29
N GLU A 42 24.37 20.56 15.65
CA GLU A 42 25.59 21.38 15.82
C GLU A 42 26.53 20.84 16.90
N ASP A 43 26.01 20.05 17.84
CA ASP A 43 26.77 19.37 18.89
C ASP A 43 27.43 18.05 18.43
N GLY A 44 27.31 17.72 17.14
CA GLY A 44 27.85 16.49 16.55
C GLY A 44 27.07 15.23 16.89
N LYS A 45 25.89 15.34 17.53
CA LYS A 45 25.05 14.19 17.91
C LYS A 45 23.81 14.06 17.02
N PRO A 46 23.21 12.87 16.92
CA PRO A 46 21.94 12.70 16.23
C PRO A 46 20.84 13.58 16.85
N SER A 47 20.22 14.40 16.01
CA SER A 47 19.12 15.29 16.41
C SER A 47 17.78 14.57 16.63
N GLY A 48 17.72 13.28 16.28
CA GLY A 48 16.48 12.50 16.23
C GLY A 48 15.70 12.63 14.92
N PHE A 49 16.13 13.50 14.01
CA PHE A 49 15.61 13.58 12.65
C PHE A 49 16.45 12.73 11.69
N TYR A 50 15.80 12.26 10.61
CA TYR A 50 16.44 11.48 9.56
C TYR A 50 16.10 12.08 8.19
N HIS A 51 17.10 12.17 7.32
CA HIS A 51 16.93 12.45 5.90
C HIS A 51 16.77 11.14 5.13
N TYR A 52 15.76 11.11 4.25
CA TYR A 52 15.50 9.99 3.36
C TYR A 52 15.53 10.49 1.92
N ASP A 53 16.40 9.89 1.11
CA ASP A 53 16.46 10.11 -0.33
C ASP A 53 16.12 8.83 -1.07
N ILE A 54 15.59 8.97 -2.29
CA ILE A 54 15.32 7.82 -3.13
C ILE A 54 16.61 7.27 -3.75
N THR A 55 16.82 5.96 -3.61
CA THR A 55 17.96 5.27 -4.23
C THR A 55 17.74 5.04 -5.72
N GLU A 56 18.77 4.61 -6.45
CA GLU A 56 18.59 4.18 -7.86
C GLU A 56 17.60 3.03 -8.00
N LEU A 57 17.62 2.07 -7.06
CA LEU A 57 16.63 1.00 -6.99
C LEU A 57 15.22 1.57 -6.78
N GLY A 58 15.06 2.48 -5.83
CA GLY A 58 13.79 3.15 -5.57
C GLY A 58 13.25 3.89 -6.81
N LYS A 59 14.12 4.60 -7.53
CA LYS A 59 13.75 5.32 -8.77
C LYS A 59 13.21 4.37 -9.84
N ALA A 60 13.78 3.17 -9.97
CA ALA A 60 13.34 2.19 -10.95
C ALA A 60 11.89 1.70 -10.73
N TYR A 61 11.41 1.70 -9.48
CA TYR A 61 10.07 1.24 -9.12
C TYR A 61 9.10 2.36 -8.73
N ARG A 62 9.56 3.62 -8.73
CA ARG A 62 8.75 4.76 -8.29
C ARG A 62 7.69 5.11 -9.33
N TYR A 63 6.46 5.23 -8.86
CA TYR A 63 5.33 5.76 -9.61
C TYR A 63 4.66 6.92 -8.85
N TYR A 64 4.18 7.91 -9.60
CA TYR A 64 3.47 9.06 -9.05
C TYR A 64 1.99 8.99 -9.41
N THR A 65 1.11 9.12 -8.41
CA THR A 65 -0.32 9.34 -8.62
C THR A 65 -0.78 10.57 -7.84
N GLY A 66 -0.98 11.69 -8.54
CA GLY A 66 -1.24 12.98 -7.92
C GLY A 66 -0.10 13.37 -6.96
N LYS A 67 -0.40 13.48 -5.66
CA LYS A 67 0.57 13.81 -4.60
C LYS A 67 1.19 12.58 -3.92
N GLN A 68 0.81 11.37 -4.32
CA GLN A 68 1.28 10.13 -3.69
C GLN A 68 2.47 9.55 -4.45
N GLN A 69 3.45 9.05 -3.69
CA GLN A 69 4.56 8.26 -4.19
C GLN A 69 4.31 6.80 -3.88
N LEU A 70 4.46 5.95 -4.89
CA LEU A 70 4.22 4.51 -4.79
C LEU A 70 5.42 3.75 -5.34
N PHE A 71 5.66 2.56 -4.81
CA PHE A 71 6.58 1.59 -5.41
C PHE A 71 5.75 0.49 -6.06
N CYS A 72 5.85 0.37 -7.38
CA CYS A 72 5.08 -0.59 -8.18
C CYS A 72 6.02 -1.57 -8.87
N PHE A 73 5.62 -2.84 -8.96
CA PHE A 73 6.37 -3.87 -9.67
C PHE A 73 5.40 -4.85 -10.34
N GLY A 74 5.86 -5.44 -11.44
CA GLY A 74 5.15 -6.48 -12.17
C GLY A 74 3.84 -6.03 -12.82
N ARG A 75 3.27 -6.91 -13.65
CA ARG A 75 1.95 -6.72 -14.24
C ARG A 75 0.99 -7.70 -13.59
N VAL A 76 -0.14 -7.20 -13.11
CA VAL A 76 -1.20 -8.05 -12.56
C VAL A 76 -2.01 -8.64 -13.71
N VAL A 77 -2.13 -9.96 -13.74
CA VAL A 77 -2.97 -10.69 -14.69
C VAL A 77 -4.04 -11.47 -13.94
N VAL A 78 -5.27 -11.34 -14.43
CA VAL A 78 -6.44 -12.03 -13.88
C VAL A 78 -6.54 -13.41 -14.52
N ASP A 79 -6.50 -14.45 -13.69
CA ASP A 79 -6.63 -15.84 -14.15
C ASP A 79 -8.10 -16.23 -14.31
N SER A 80 -8.90 -15.89 -13.31
CA SER A 80 -10.31 -16.29 -13.27
C SER A 80 -11.12 -15.45 -12.29
N ILE A 81 -12.40 -15.28 -12.58
CA ILE A 81 -13.38 -14.73 -11.63
C ILE A 81 -13.83 -15.87 -10.70
N LYS A 82 -13.79 -15.60 -9.40
CA LYS A 82 -14.18 -16.56 -8.34
C LYS A 82 -15.59 -16.32 -7.85
N SER A 83 -15.94 -15.07 -7.58
CA SER A 83 -17.30 -14.70 -7.22
C SER A 83 -17.64 -13.32 -7.75
N LYS A 84 -18.95 -13.09 -7.84
CA LYS A 84 -19.52 -11.81 -8.20
C LYS A 84 -20.77 -11.60 -7.34
N ASP A 85 -20.73 -10.58 -6.50
CA ASP A 85 -21.82 -10.24 -5.59
C ASP A 85 -22.31 -8.82 -5.88
N GLU A 86 -23.62 -8.62 -5.86
CA GLU A 86 -24.22 -7.31 -6.14
C GLU A 86 -25.00 -6.81 -4.92
N GLY A 87 -24.82 -5.52 -4.61
CA GLY A 87 -25.49 -4.87 -3.49
C GLY A 87 -25.96 -3.47 -3.87
N LEU A 88 -27.13 -3.09 -3.34
CA LEU A 88 -27.62 -1.71 -3.47
C LEU A 88 -26.93 -0.84 -2.43
N THR A 89 -26.29 0.23 -2.90
CA THR A 89 -25.67 1.25 -2.03
C THR A 89 -26.72 2.23 -1.50
N SER A 90 -26.39 2.97 -0.45
CA SER A 90 -27.19 4.08 0.07
C SER A 90 -27.47 5.19 -0.95
N LEU A 91 -26.69 5.25 -2.03
CA LEU A 91 -26.85 6.17 -3.15
C LEU A 91 -27.78 5.64 -4.25
N ASN A 92 -28.51 4.55 -3.97
CA ASN A 92 -29.38 3.85 -4.92
C ASN A 92 -28.64 3.41 -6.21
N LYS A 93 -27.34 3.11 -6.09
CA LYS A 93 -26.52 2.53 -7.17
C LYS A 93 -26.20 1.08 -6.86
N ILE A 94 -26.13 0.24 -7.89
CA ILE A 94 -25.70 -1.15 -7.75
C ILE A 94 -24.17 -1.19 -7.73
N LEU A 95 -23.61 -1.63 -6.61
CA LEU A 95 -22.21 -1.98 -6.45
C LEU A 95 -22.05 -3.46 -6.79
N VAL A 96 -21.08 -3.76 -7.65
CA VAL A 96 -20.71 -5.11 -8.05
C VAL A 96 -19.33 -5.40 -7.50
N ASN A 97 -19.26 -6.36 -6.58
CA ASN A 97 -18.03 -6.89 -6.00
C ASN A 97 -17.58 -8.06 -6.86
N VAL A 98 -16.37 -7.99 -7.41
CA VAL A 98 -15.79 -9.10 -8.17
C VAL A 98 -14.55 -9.58 -7.44
N VAL A 99 -14.56 -10.85 -7.03
CA VAL A 99 -13.39 -11.53 -6.49
C VAL A 99 -12.74 -12.29 -7.63
N TYR A 100 -11.45 -12.08 -7.86
CA TYR A 100 -10.71 -12.80 -8.89
C TYR A 100 -9.42 -13.41 -8.35
N LYS A 101 -9.05 -14.57 -8.91
CA LYS A 101 -7.70 -15.13 -8.78
C LYS A 101 -6.80 -14.38 -9.76
N ARG A 102 -5.64 -13.96 -9.28
CA ARG A 102 -4.62 -13.28 -10.08
C ARG A 102 -3.23 -13.86 -9.82
N HIS A 103 -2.34 -13.59 -10.76
CA HIS A 103 -0.90 -13.69 -10.59
C HIS A 103 -0.21 -12.38 -11.03
N VAL A 104 1.07 -12.26 -10.69
CA VAL A 104 1.95 -11.19 -11.19
C VAL A 104 2.89 -11.76 -12.24
N GLU A 105 2.85 -11.20 -13.45
CA GLU A 105 3.79 -11.51 -14.52
C GLU A 105 5.11 -10.74 -14.33
N GLY A 106 6.21 -11.39 -14.72
CA GLY A 106 7.56 -10.84 -14.70
C GLY A 106 8.35 -11.21 -13.45
N GLU A 107 9.57 -10.69 -13.38
CA GLU A 107 10.42 -10.84 -12.20
C GLU A 107 9.86 -10.01 -11.05
N ILE A 108 9.60 -10.66 -9.91
CA ILE A 108 9.20 -9.98 -8.68
C ILE A 108 10.49 -9.54 -7.97
N PRO A 109 10.69 -8.24 -7.72
CA PRO A 109 11.89 -7.76 -7.05
C PRO A 109 11.98 -8.34 -5.64
N VAL A 110 13.21 -8.64 -5.19
CA VAL A 110 13.45 -9.22 -3.85
C VAL A 110 12.81 -8.38 -2.74
N TRP A 111 12.89 -7.04 -2.84
CA TRP A 111 12.29 -6.13 -1.86
C TRP A 111 10.78 -6.34 -1.70
N ALA A 112 10.08 -6.69 -2.79
CA ALA A 112 8.64 -6.88 -2.81
C ALA A 112 8.21 -8.21 -2.16
N THR A 113 9.11 -9.18 -2.08
CA THR A 113 8.87 -10.44 -1.36
C THR A 113 9.20 -10.36 0.13
N SER A 114 9.74 -9.23 0.60
CA SER A 114 10.24 -9.14 1.98
C SER A 114 9.10 -9.14 3.01
N PRO A 115 9.21 -9.97 4.07
CA PRO A 115 8.23 -9.95 5.15
C PRO A 115 8.18 -8.61 5.90
N LEU A 116 9.24 -7.78 5.83
CA LEU A 116 9.29 -6.46 6.45
C LEU A 116 8.17 -5.53 5.97
N LEU A 117 7.67 -5.75 4.75
CA LEU A 117 6.52 -4.99 4.25
C LEU A 117 5.29 -5.18 5.14
N ARG A 118 5.13 -6.27 5.89
CA ARG A 118 3.98 -6.45 6.80
C ARG A 118 3.98 -5.43 7.93
N ASP A 119 5.16 -5.18 8.49
CA ASP A 119 5.37 -4.32 9.67
C ASP A 119 5.17 -2.83 9.34
N ALA A 120 5.23 -2.49 8.04
CA ALA A 120 4.93 -1.18 7.51
C ALA A 120 3.41 -0.90 7.35
N GLY A 121 2.56 -1.72 7.96
CA GLY A 121 1.10 -1.55 7.99
C GLY A 121 0.39 -2.14 6.77
N TYR A 122 0.92 -3.23 6.21
CA TYR A 122 0.35 -3.88 5.04
C TYR A 122 -0.43 -5.14 5.47
N PRO A 123 -1.77 -5.16 5.37
CA PRO A 123 -2.59 -6.30 5.77
C PRO A 123 -2.48 -7.41 4.71
N LEU A 124 -1.38 -8.16 4.74
CA LEU A 124 -1.23 -9.38 3.96
C LEU A 124 -1.70 -10.55 4.83
N SER A 125 -2.70 -11.30 4.36
CA SER A 125 -3.20 -12.52 5.00
C SER A 125 -2.21 -13.67 4.83
N LEU A 126 -1.03 -13.56 5.46
CA LEU A 126 0.08 -14.50 5.32
C LEU A 126 0.67 -14.85 6.69
N LYS A 127 1.20 -16.06 6.85
CA LYS A 127 1.89 -16.51 8.07
C LYS A 127 3.13 -15.66 8.33
N SER A 128 3.33 -15.17 9.55
CA SER A 128 4.44 -14.26 9.92
C SER A 128 5.80 -14.81 9.52
N GLY A 129 6.67 -13.97 8.94
CA GLY A 129 8.07 -14.32 8.63
C GLY A 129 8.32 -15.01 7.28
N GLU A 130 7.27 -15.48 6.59
CA GLU A 130 7.42 -16.05 5.25
C GLU A 130 7.58 -14.95 4.17
N PRO A 131 8.31 -15.22 3.07
CA PRO A 131 8.30 -14.33 1.91
C PRO A 131 6.87 -14.11 1.40
N ILE A 132 6.61 -12.90 0.90
CA ILE A 132 5.33 -12.60 0.28
C ILE A 132 5.28 -13.30 -1.07
N ASP A 133 4.35 -14.25 -1.19
CA ASP A 133 4.03 -14.87 -2.47
C ASP A 133 2.99 -14.01 -3.20
N TRP A 134 3.37 -13.50 -4.37
CA TRP A 134 2.51 -12.71 -5.23
C TRP A 134 1.88 -13.54 -6.36
N GLN A 135 2.22 -14.82 -6.48
CA GLN A 135 1.70 -15.72 -7.51
C GLN A 135 0.28 -16.22 -7.18
N GLU A 136 -0.07 -16.31 -5.90
CA GLU A 136 -1.40 -16.75 -5.48
C GLU A 136 -2.07 -15.72 -4.56
N GLY A 137 -3.05 -14.99 -5.11
CA GLY A 137 -3.85 -14.06 -4.31
C GLY A 137 -5.27 -13.88 -4.85
N TYR A 138 -6.20 -13.65 -3.94
CA TYR A 138 -7.55 -13.16 -4.27
C TYR A 138 -7.56 -11.65 -4.13
N PHE A 139 -8.08 -10.96 -5.12
CA PHE A 139 -8.29 -9.52 -5.06
C PHE A 139 -9.76 -9.19 -5.26
N VAL A 140 -10.24 -8.20 -4.51
CA VAL A 140 -11.62 -7.71 -4.60
C VAL A 140 -11.61 -6.37 -5.32
N GLN A 141 -12.29 -6.30 -6.46
CA GLN A 141 -12.50 -5.03 -7.17
C GLN A 141 -13.98 -4.66 -7.14
N PHE A 142 -14.20 -3.37 -6.89
CA PHE A 142 -15.52 -2.77 -6.86
C PHE A 142 -15.83 -2.08 -8.19
N PHE A 143 -17.03 -2.33 -8.71
CA PHE A 143 -17.55 -1.68 -9.90
C PHE A 143 -18.93 -1.08 -9.61
N PHE A 144 -19.21 0.05 -10.25
CA PHE A 144 -20.58 0.53 -10.36
C PHE A 144 -21.20 0.06 -11.67
N ARG A 145 -22.36 -0.58 -11.56
CA ARG A 145 -23.19 -0.86 -12.72
C ARG A 145 -23.78 0.45 -13.26
N GLN A 146 -23.54 0.71 -14.54
CA GLN A 146 -24.08 1.84 -15.27
C GLN A 146 -25.48 1.51 -15.81
N LYS A 147 -26.19 2.52 -16.30
CA LYS A 147 -27.55 2.36 -16.86
C LYS A 147 -27.60 1.45 -18.09
N ASP A 148 -26.52 1.38 -18.85
CA ASP A 148 -26.34 0.49 -20.01
C ASP A 148 -25.85 -0.92 -19.63
N ASN A 149 -25.89 -1.26 -18.33
CA ASN A 149 -25.34 -2.48 -17.75
C ASN A 149 -23.81 -2.64 -17.81
N SER A 150 -23.07 -1.66 -18.35
CA SER A 150 -21.61 -1.70 -18.28
C SER A 150 -21.13 -1.58 -16.83
N LEU A 151 -19.98 -2.17 -16.54
CA LEU A 151 -19.31 -2.05 -15.25
C LEU A 151 -18.24 -0.97 -15.37
N LYS A 152 -18.43 0.13 -14.66
CA LYS A 152 -17.38 1.14 -14.51
C LYS A 152 -16.65 0.85 -13.20
N PRO A 153 -15.31 0.69 -13.21
CA PRO A 153 -14.58 0.54 -11.96
C PRO A 153 -14.93 1.73 -11.06
N TRP A 154 -15.22 1.45 -9.79
CA TRP A 154 -15.25 2.53 -8.82
C TRP A 154 -13.91 3.24 -8.93
N PRO A 155 -13.84 4.57 -9.20
CA PRO A 155 -12.61 5.29 -9.51
C PRO A 155 -11.79 5.52 -8.24
N PHE A 156 -11.53 4.46 -7.50
CA PHE A 156 -10.15 4.19 -7.21
C PHE A 156 -9.58 3.70 -8.55
N ILE A 157 -8.71 4.53 -9.18
CA ILE A 157 -7.44 3.91 -9.61
C ILE A 157 -7.08 3.06 -8.41
N VAL A 158 -6.87 1.77 -8.53
CA VAL A 158 -6.17 1.08 -7.46
C VAL A 158 -4.76 1.62 -7.66
N PRO A 159 -4.28 2.70 -6.97
CA PRO A 159 -2.90 2.60 -6.62
C PRO A 159 -2.79 1.22 -5.97
N ASN A 160 -1.67 0.57 -6.15
CA ASN A 160 -1.28 -0.41 -5.15
C ASN A 160 -1.08 0.33 -3.80
N THR A 161 -2.09 1.06 -3.29
CA THR A 161 -2.33 1.39 -1.90
C THR A 161 -2.73 0.09 -1.27
N TYR A 162 -1.71 -0.68 -0.95
CA TYR A 162 -1.87 -1.72 0.03
C TYR A 162 -1.85 -1.01 1.40
N GLY A 163 -2.99 -1.04 2.10
CA GLY A 163 -3.16 -0.56 3.48
C GLY A 163 -3.58 0.91 3.63
N ASN A 164 -4.87 1.13 3.93
CA ASN A 164 -5.31 2.30 4.72
C ASN A 164 -4.57 2.32 6.05
#